data_AF-A0A968IL79-F1
#
_entry.id   AF-A0A968IL79-F1
#
_cell.length_a   1.000
_cell.length_b   1.000
_cell.length_c   1.000
_cell.angle_alpha   90.00
_cell.angle_beta   90.00
_cell.angle_gamma   90.00
#
_symmetry.space_group_name_H-M   'P 1'
#
loop_
_entity.id
_entity.type
_entity.pdbx_description
1 polymer ?
#
loop_
_entity_poly.entity_id
_entity_poly.type
_entity_poly.pdbx_seq_one_letter_code
_entity_poly.pdbx_strand_id
1 'polypeptide(L)'
;MSQILTLELSEQVFAAIQLQAQAIGISPAQLAATLLEQQFTQAFKLLLNEAERNAARTRFERHFGTLELGSSTDLGNESIDADLAREYASTHEGE
;
A
#
# COMPACT_ATOMS: atom_id res chain seq x y z
N MET A 1 -30.58 7.90 0.50
CA MET A 1 -31.37 8.07 -0.74
C MET A 1 -30.90 6.99 -1.71
N SER A 2 -31.78 6.11 -2.18
CA SER A 2 -31.44 5.07 -3.18
C SER A 2 -31.94 5.50 -4.55
N GLN A 3 -31.15 5.29 -5.59
CA GLN A 3 -31.51 5.55 -6.99
C GLN A 3 -31.35 4.27 -7.81
N ILE A 4 -32.23 4.07 -8.80
CA ILE A 4 -32.19 2.90 -9.68
C ILE A 4 -31.55 3.32 -11.00
N LEU A 5 -30.55 2.57 -11.43
CA LEU A 5 -29.84 2.75 -12.69
C LEU A 5 -29.98 1.48 -13.53
N THR A 6 -30.49 1.62 -14.76
CA THR A 6 -30.55 0.52 -15.74
C THR A 6 -29.37 0.67 -16.70
N LEU A 7 -28.61 -0.41 -16.89
CA LEU A 7 -27.40 -0.44 -17.71
C LEU A 7 -27.54 -1.48 -18.81
N GLU A 8 -27.16 -1.11 -20.02
CA GLU A 8 -26.88 -2.09 -21.08
C GLU A 8 -25.40 -2.45 -21.03
N LEU A 9 -25.11 -3.74 -20.86
CA LEU A 9 -23.76 -4.29 -20.78
C LEU A 9 -23.57 -5.29 -21.92
N SER A 10 -22.34 -5.45 -22.40
CA SER A 10 -22.03 -6.56 -23.30
C SER A 10 -22.22 -7.90 -22.57
N GLU A 11 -22.60 -8.94 -23.31
CA GLU A 11 -22.80 -10.29 -22.75
C GLU A 11 -21.56 -10.79 -21.99
N GLN A 12 -20.37 -10.51 -22.52
CA GLN A 12 -19.10 -10.92 -21.91
C GLN A 12 -18.90 -10.30 -20.53
N VAL A 13 -19.20 -9.00 -20.40
CA VAL A 13 -19.08 -8.28 -19.12
C VAL A 13 -20.13 -8.76 -18.13
N PHE A 14 -21.38 -8.95 -18.60
CA PHE A 14 -22.44 -9.47 -17.76
C PHE A 14 -22.12 -10.88 -17.23
N ALA A 15 -21.61 -11.77 -18.09
CA ALA A 15 -21.21 -13.12 -17.69
C ALA A 15 -20.10 -13.12 -16.64
N ALA A 16 -19.10 -12.23 -16.77
CA ALA A 16 -18.04 -12.08 -15.78
C ALA A 16 -18.57 -11.61 -14.41
N ILE A 17 -19.46 -10.61 -14.40
CA ILE A 17 -20.11 -10.13 -13.17
C ILE A 17 -20.95 -11.25 -12.55
N GLN A 18 -21.71 -11.99 -13.36
CA GLN A 18 -22.54 -13.09 -12.88
C GLN A 18 -21.70 -14.19 -12.22
N LEU A 19 -20.57 -14.56 -12.82
CA LEU A 19 -19.67 -15.59 -12.28
C LEU A 19 -19.06 -15.15 -10.93
N GLN A 20 -18.59 -13.90 -10.84
CA GLN A 20 -18.06 -13.35 -9.60
C GLN A 20 -19.14 -13.22 -8.52
N ALA A 21 -20.35 -12.82 -8.89
CA ALA A 21 -21.46 -12.69 -7.96
C ALA A 21 -21.85 -14.05 -7.36
N GLN A 22 -21.87 -15.11 -8.19
CA GLN A 22 -22.10 -16.48 -7.73
C GLN A 22 -21.01 -16.96 -6.77
N ALA A 23 -19.74 -16.68 -7.06
CA ALA A 23 -18.62 -17.08 -6.20
C ALA A 23 -18.70 -16.46 -4.79
N ILE A 24 -19.25 -15.25 -4.67
CA ILE A 24 -19.35 -14.49 -3.42
C ILE A 24 -20.77 -14.62 -2.80
N GLY A 25 -21.70 -15.29 -3.49
CA GLY A 25 -23.06 -15.54 -2.99
C GLY A 25 -23.98 -14.31 -2.98
N ILE A 26 -23.73 -13.32 -3.83
CA ILE A 26 -24.52 -12.09 -3.93
C ILE A 26 -25.19 -11.96 -5.30
N SER A 27 -26.17 -11.05 -5.42
CA SER A 27 -26.81 -10.81 -6.72
C SER A 27 -25.88 -10.06 -7.68
N PRO A 28 -25.96 -10.32 -9.01
CA PRO A 28 -25.16 -9.58 -10.00
C PRO A 28 -25.37 -8.07 -9.95
N ALA A 29 -26.61 -7.63 -9.69
CA ALA A 29 -26.94 -6.20 -9.55
C ALA A 29 -26.25 -5.56 -8.34
N GLN A 30 -26.17 -6.28 -7.23
CA GLN A 30 -25.55 -5.80 -6.00
C GLN A 30 -24.02 -5.76 -6.10
N LEU A 31 -23.43 -6.76 -6.79
CA LEU A 31 -22.02 -6.71 -7.13
C LEU A 31 -21.72 -5.51 -8.06
N ALA A 32 -22.51 -5.32 -9.11
CA ALA A 32 -22.34 -4.20 -10.03
C ALA A 32 -22.46 -2.84 -9.31
N ALA A 33 -23.46 -2.67 -8.45
CA ALA A 33 -23.62 -1.46 -7.64
C ALA A 33 -22.39 -1.22 -6.74
N THR A 34 -21.89 -2.27 -6.09
CA THR A 34 -20.71 -2.17 -5.20
C THR A 34 -19.45 -1.78 -5.99
N LEU A 35 -19.24 -2.38 -7.16
CA LEU A 35 -18.11 -2.05 -8.04
C LEU A 35 -18.19 -0.59 -8.52
N LEU A 36 -19.38 -0.12 -8.89
CA LEU A 36 -19.59 1.27 -9.28
C LEU A 36 -19.31 2.22 -8.12
N GLU A 37 -19.85 1.95 -6.93
CA GLU A 37 -19.61 2.76 -5.74
C GLU A 37 -18.12 2.84 -5.39
N GLN A 38 -17.40 1.72 -5.44
CA GLN A 38 -15.96 1.70 -5.18
C GLN A 38 -15.19 2.53 -6.21
N GLN A 39 -15.47 2.35 -7.50
CA GLN A 39 -14.77 3.04 -8.57
C GLN A 39 -15.00 4.55 -8.51
N PHE A 40 -16.25 4.98 -8.32
CA PHE A 40 -16.56 6.41 -8.21
C PHE A 40 -16.04 7.00 -6.90
N THR A 41 -16.10 6.29 -5.77
CA THR A 41 -15.51 6.78 -4.52
C THR A 41 -14.01 7.02 -4.66
N GLN A 42 -13.28 6.11 -5.33
CA GLN A 42 -11.85 6.28 -5.59
C GLN A 42 -11.58 7.43 -6.57
N ALA A 43 -12.35 7.53 -7.65
CA ALA A 43 -12.23 8.63 -8.60
C ALA A 43 -12.50 9.99 -7.94
N PHE A 44 -13.53 10.09 -7.09
CA PHE A 44 -13.83 11.29 -6.31
C PHE A 44 -12.72 11.60 -5.30
N LYS A 45 -12.13 10.60 -4.62
CA LYS A 45 -10.96 10.82 -3.75
C LYS A 45 -9.74 11.35 -4.51
N LEU A 46 -9.55 10.98 -5.77
CA LEU A 46 -8.48 11.51 -6.62
C LEU A 46 -8.78 12.92 -7.14
N LEU A 47 -10.06 13.24 -7.34
CA LEU A 47 -10.53 14.56 -7.77
C LEU A 47 -10.59 15.59 -6.62
N LEU A 48 -10.73 15.14 -5.38
CA LEU A 48 -10.81 16.03 -4.23
C LEU A 48 -9.44 16.56 -3.81
N ASN A 49 -9.33 17.88 -3.96
CA ASN A 49 -8.45 18.84 -3.31
C ASN A 49 -6.94 18.61 -3.47
N GLU A 50 -6.38 19.30 -4.46
CA GLU A 50 -4.95 19.65 -4.52
C GLU A 50 -4.42 20.20 -3.18
N ALA A 51 -5.27 20.90 -2.42
CA ALA A 51 -4.98 21.37 -1.07
C ALA A 51 -4.75 20.23 -0.05
N GLU A 52 -5.56 19.16 -0.09
CA GLU A 52 -5.39 17.99 0.77
C GLU A 52 -4.18 17.17 0.36
N ARG A 53 -3.94 17.07 -0.96
CA ARG A 53 -2.72 16.45 -1.52
C ARG A 53 -1.46 17.17 -1.07
N ASN A 54 -1.46 18.51 -1.10
CA ASN A 54 -0.35 19.33 -0.63
C ASN A 54 -0.17 19.21 0.89
N ALA A 55 -1.25 19.19 1.66
CA ALA A 55 -1.17 18.99 3.11
C ALA A 55 -0.63 17.59 3.47
N ALA A 56 -1.04 16.54 2.76
CA ALA A 56 -0.51 15.19 2.93
C ALA A 56 0.97 15.12 2.56
N ARG A 57 1.37 15.79 1.47
CA ARG A 57 2.77 15.91 1.05
C ARG A 57 3.62 16.62 2.11
N THR A 58 3.18 17.75 2.66
CA THR A 58 3.90 18.46 3.73
C THR A 58 4.04 17.62 5.00
N ARG A 59 3.02 16.82 5.36
CA ARG A 59 3.11 15.89 6.50
C ARG A 59 4.13 14.79 6.25
N PHE A 60 4.16 14.24 5.04
CA PHE A 60 5.15 13.23 4.65
C PHE A 60 6.56 13.83 4.63
N GLU A 61 6.73 15.02 4.06
CA GLU A 61 8.01 15.73 3.98
C GLU A 61 8.57 16.10 5.35
N ARG A 62 7.72 16.33 6.36
CA ARG A 62 8.16 16.55 7.75
C ARG A 62 9.01 15.40 8.30
N HIS A 63 8.82 14.19 7.80
CA HIS A 63 9.58 13.02 8.24
C HIS A 63 10.85 12.78 7.40
N PHE A 64 11.09 13.55 6.34
CA PHE A 64 12.37 13.46 5.62
C PHE A 64 13.52 13.93 6.52
N GLY A 65 14.58 13.12 6.58
CA GLY A 65 15.77 13.41 7.38
C GLY A 65 15.63 13.05 8.86
N THR A 66 14.46 12.62 9.33
CA THR A 66 14.30 12.05 10.69
C THR A 66 14.56 10.55 10.64
N LEU A 67 15.82 10.17 10.56
CA LEU A 67 16.27 8.80 10.77
C LEU A 67 16.87 8.73 12.18
N GLU A 68 16.02 8.55 13.20
CA GLU A 68 16.50 8.21 14.55
C GLU A 68 16.94 6.75 14.56
N LEU A 69 18.20 6.52 14.16
CA LEU A 69 18.88 5.28 14.47
C LEU A 69 19.45 5.44 15.87
N GLY A 70 18.93 4.67 16.85
CA GLY A 70 19.42 4.64 18.23
C GLY A 70 20.86 4.14 18.40
N SER A 71 21.59 3.99 17.29
CA SER A 71 22.99 3.61 17.19
C SER A 71 23.65 4.46 16.11
N SER A 72 24.84 4.98 16.40
CA SER A 72 25.64 5.74 15.43
C SER A 72 25.87 4.90 14.17
N THR A 73 25.45 5.40 13.02
CA THR A 73 25.83 4.88 11.69
C THR A 73 27.13 5.47 11.17
N ASP A 74 27.88 6.18 12.03
CA ASP A 74 29.19 6.69 11.69
C ASP A 74 30.21 5.54 11.55
N LEU A 75 31.26 5.79 10.77
CA LEU A 75 32.34 4.82 10.49
C LEU A 75 33.16 4.46 11.74
N GLY A 76 33.02 5.20 12.84
CA GLY A 76 33.62 4.90 14.14
C GLY A 76 32.81 3.89 14.97
N ASN A 77 32.24 2.85 14.35
CA ASN A 77 31.56 1.80 15.11
C ASN A 77 32.58 0.78 15.66
N GLU A 78 33.34 1.23 16.66
CA GLU A 78 34.37 0.44 17.34
C GLU A 78 33.82 -0.89 17.89
N SER A 79 32.51 -0.99 18.15
CA SER A 79 31.87 -2.24 18.57
C SER A 79 31.78 -3.27 17.45
N ILE A 80 31.50 -2.85 16.20
CA ILE A 80 31.56 -3.74 15.03
C ILE A 80 33.00 -4.18 14.79
N ASP A 81 33.96 -3.26 14.88
CA ASP A 81 35.37 -3.58 14.66
C ASP A 81 35.90 -4.58 15.71
N ALA A 82 35.49 -4.41 16.97
CA ALA A 82 35.86 -5.33 18.06
C ALA A 82 35.24 -6.73 17.90
N ASP A 83 33.98 -6.81 17.49
CA ASP A 83 33.32 -8.09 17.23
C ASP A 83 33.90 -8.78 15.98
N LEU A 84 34.22 -8.02 14.93
CA LEU A 84 34.89 -8.52 13.73
C LEU A 84 36.30 -9.05 14.04
N ALA A 85 37.09 -8.31 14.82
CA ALA A 85 38.42 -8.73 15.24
C ALA A 85 38.36 -10.02 16.07
N ARG A 86 37.34 -10.19 16.93
CA ARG A 86 37.14 -11.43 17.71
C ARG A 86 36.81 -12.62 16.83
N GLU A 87 35.95 -12.42 15.82
CA GLU A 87 35.57 -13.49 14.88
C GLU A 87 36.76 -13.95 14.02
N TYR A 88 37.58 -13.02 13.52
CA TYR A 88 38.79 -13.38 12.76
C TYR A 88 39.92 -13.94 13.63
N ALA A 89 40.08 -13.47 14.87
CA ALA A 89 41.08 -14.02 15.79
C ALA A 89 40.76 -15.46 16.21
N SER A 90 39.47 -15.80 16.36
CA SER A 90 39.04 -17.15 16.74
C SER A 90 39.08 -18.16 15.59
N THR A 91 39.13 -17.70 14.34
CA THR A 91 39.13 -18.57 13.14
C THR A 91 40.51 -18.76 12.51
N HIS A 92 41.56 -18.11 13.03
CA HIS A 92 42.92 -18.15 12.44
C HIS A 92 44.03 -18.79 13.29
N GLU A 93 43.75 -19.36 14.47
CA GLU A 93 44.75 -20.13 15.25
C GLU A 93 44.69 -21.65 14.99
N GLY A 94 44.15 -22.08 13.85
CA GLY A 94 43.94 -23.49 13.52
C GLY A 94 44.32 -23.89 12.09
N GLU A 95 45.51 -23.50 11.62
CA GLU A 95 46.25 -24.19 10.55
C GLU A 95 47.73 -24.37 10.91
#